data_AF-A0A522ACR2-F1
#
_entry.id   AF-A0A522ACR2-F1
#
_cell.length_a   1.000
_cell.length_b   1.000
_cell.length_c   1.000
_cell.angle_alpha   90.00
_cell.angle_beta   90.00
_cell.angle_gamma   90.00
#
_symmetry.space_group_name_H-M   'P 1'
#
loop_
_entity.id
_entity.type
_entity.pdbx_description
1 polymer ?
#
loop_
_entity_poly.entity_id
_entity_poly.type
_entity_poly.pdbx_seq_one_letter_code
_entity_poly.pdbx_strand_id
1 'polypeptide(L)'
;PDPVARLAKFAERDALDFDLLSDADHAIAERYGVWGLKKFMGREFMGIRRTTFIIGRDGRLRHVLDKVKTASHQDDVLAWLRQNPG
;
A
#
# COMPACT_ATOMS: atom_id res chain seq x y z
N PRO A 1 -2.93 -11.34 4.35
CA PRO A 1 -3.06 -9.97 4.89
C PRO A 1 -3.13 -10.03 6.42
N ASP A 2 -2.81 -8.94 7.13
CA ASP A 2 -2.72 -8.97 8.60
C ASP A 2 -4.06 -8.69 9.29
N PRO A 3 -4.42 -9.43 10.34
CA PRO A 3 -5.63 -9.20 11.12
C PRO A 3 -5.50 -7.95 11.99
N VAL A 4 -6.64 -7.34 12.34
CA VAL A 4 -6.73 -6.10 13.14
C VAL A 4 -5.85 -6.12 14.38
N ALA A 5 -5.88 -7.19 15.17
CA ALA A 5 -5.10 -7.29 16.41
C ALA A 5 -3.57 -7.23 16.19
N ARG A 6 -3.07 -7.67 15.03
CA ARG A 6 -1.64 -7.59 14.68
C ARG A 6 -1.29 -6.18 14.22
N LEU A 7 -2.15 -5.55 13.44
CA LEU A 7 -1.97 -4.16 12.98
C LEU A 7 -1.98 -3.17 14.15
N ALA A 8 -2.87 -3.35 15.14
CA ALA A 8 -2.93 -2.51 16.33
C ALA A 8 -1.61 -2.52 17.11
N LYS A 9 -1.04 -3.71 17.35
CA LYS A 9 0.28 -3.86 18.01
C LYS A 9 1.41 -3.24 17.20
N PHE A 10 1.35 -3.32 15.87
CA PHE A 10 2.34 -2.72 14.98
C PHE A 10 2.27 -1.19 15.01
N ALA A 11 1.07 -0.62 14.93
CA ALA A 11 0.85 0.81 15.04
C ALA A 11 1.31 1.37 16.39
N GLU A 12 1.04 0.67 17.49
CA GLU A 12 1.51 1.05 18.83
C GLU A 12 3.04 0.98 18.94
N ARG A 13 3.64 -0.13 18.51
CA ARG A 13 5.10 -0.34 18.58
C ARG A 13 5.89 0.71 17.80
N ASP A 14 5.41 1.06 16.61
CA ASP A 14 6.08 1.99 15.70
C ASP A 14 5.54 3.43 15.83
N ALA A 15 4.65 3.67 16.81
CA ALA A 15 4.04 4.96 17.11
C ALA A 15 3.46 5.67 15.87
N LEU A 16 2.73 4.92 15.02
CA LEU A 16 2.15 5.45 13.79
C LEU A 16 1.00 6.42 14.11
N ASP A 17 0.94 7.53 13.39
CA ASP A 17 -0.07 8.59 13.52
C ASP A 17 -1.19 8.48 12.47
N PHE A 18 -1.30 7.32 11.82
CA PHE A 18 -2.30 7.03 10.80
C PHE A 18 -2.88 5.61 10.93
N ASP A 19 -4.07 5.43 10.35
CA ASP A 19 -4.79 4.15 10.41
C ASP A 19 -4.18 3.08 9.48
N LEU A 20 -4.30 1.82 9.91
CA LEU A 20 -3.97 0.65 9.12
C LEU A 20 -5.21 -0.22 8.92
N LEU A 21 -5.61 -0.39 7.67
CA LEU A 21 -6.75 -1.23 7.31
C LEU A 21 -6.36 -2.72 7.30
N SER A 22 -7.16 -3.54 7.98
CA SER A 22 -7.06 -5.01 7.89
C SER A 22 -7.90 -5.52 6.72
N ASP A 23 -7.23 -6.04 5.69
CA ASP A 23 -7.86 -6.64 4.50
C ASP A 23 -7.71 -8.16 4.53
N ALA A 24 -8.18 -8.80 5.62
CA ALA A 24 -7.86 -10.20 5.95
C ALA A 24 -8.17 -11.21 4.82
N ASP A 25 -9.24 -10.97 4.08
CA ASP A 25 -9.75 -11.76 2.96
C ASP A 25 -9.29 -11.25 1.58
N HIS A 26 -8.32 -10.33 1.55
CA HIS A 26 -7.75 -9.72 0.34
C HIS A 26 -8.75 -9.06 -0.63
N ALA A 27 -10.00 -8.82 -0.23
CA ALA A 27 -11.04 -8.33 -1.11
C ALA A 27 -10.74 -6.91 -1.63
N ILE A 28 -10.12 -6.06 -0.80
CA ILE A 28 -9.70 -4.72 -1.23
C ILE A 28 -8.48 -4.81 -2.14
N ALA A 29 -7.47 -5.62 -1.78
CA ALA A 29 -6.29 -5.82 -2.61
C ALA A 29 -6.63 -6.35 -4.02
N GLU A 30 -7.63 -7.22 -4.14
CA GLU A 30 -8.14 -7.68 -5.43
C GLU A 30 -8.82 -6.57 -6.22
N ARG A 31 -9.70 -5.78 -5.59
CA ARG A 31 -10.37 -4.63 -6.24
C ARG A 31 -9.39 -3.57 -6.75
N TYR A 32 -8.30 -3.36 -6.02
CA TYR A 32 -7.21 -2.45 -6.44
C TYR A 32 -6.23 -3.10 -7.42
N GLY A 33 -6.40 -4.38 -7.77
CA GLY A 33 -5.54 -5.08 -8.73
C GLY A 33 -4.12 -5.34 -8.22
N VAL A 34 -3.91 -5.33 -6.90
CA VAL A 34 -2.59 -5.51 -6.28
C VAL A 34 -2.39 -6.89 -5.69
N TRP A 35 -3.42 -7.75 -5.69
CA TRP A 35 -3.30 -9.17 -5.37
C TRP A 35 -2.91 -9.97 -6.62
N GLY A 36 -1.77 -10.67 -6.59
CA GLY A 36 -1.33 -11.41 -7.77
C GLY A 36 -0.22 -12.42 -7.51
N LEU A 37 0.08 -13.23 -8.54
CA LEU A 37 1.14 -14.22 -8.50
C LEU A 37 2.52 -13.55 -8.37
N LYS A 38 3.29 -14.04 -7.40
CA LYS A 38 4.70 -13.71 -7.20
C LYS A 38 5.53 -14.98 -7.34
N LYS A 39 6.67 -14.84 -8.02
CA LYS A 39 7.72 -15.86 -8.08
C LYS A 39 8.82 -15.52 -7.09
N PHE A 40 9.11 -16.43 -6.17
CA PHE A 40 10.27 -16.34 -5.30
C PHE A 40 10.93 -17.70 -5.22
N MET A 41 12.23 -17.76 -5.56
CA MET A 41 13.03 -18.99 -5.52
C MET A 41 12.36 -20.19 -6.22
N GLY A 42 11.81 -19.98 -7.43
CA GLY A 42 11.16 -21.05 -8.21
C GLY A 42 9.77 -21.47 -7.72
N ARG A 43 9.25 -20.86 -6.66
CA ARG A 43 7.88 -21.10 -6.16
C ARG A 43 6.97 -19.94 -6.53
N GLU A 44 5.76 -20.26 -6.97
CA GLU A 44 4.69 -19.29 -7.21
C GLU A 44 3.78 -19.22 -5.98
N PHE A 45 3.44 -18.01 -5.55
CA PHE A 45 2.50 -17.76 -4.45
C PHE A 45 1.71 -16.49 -4.73
N MET A 46 0.46 -16.46 -4.27
CA MET A 46 -0.33 -15.23 -4.30
C MET A 46 0.16 -14.27 -3.21
N GLY A 47 0.30 -13.00 -3.54
CA GLY A 47 0.75 -12.00 -2.58
C GLY A 47 0.47 -10.58 -3.02
N ILE A 48 0.52 -9.67 -2.04
CA ILE A 48 0.31 -8.26 -2.29
C ILE A 48 1.50 -7.65 -3.03
N ARG A 49 1.24 -6.98 -4.16
CA ARG A 49 2.20 -6.12 -4.84
C ARG A 49 2.22 -4.78 -4.12
N ARG A 50 3.42 -4.31 -3.75
CA ARG A 50 3.59 -3.01 -3.10
C ARG A 50 3.28 -1.91 -4.12
N THR A 51 2.20 -1.20 -3.85
CA THR A 51 1.69 -0.12 -4.70
C THR A 51 1.11 0.96 -3.78
N THR A 52 1.29 2.22 -4.16
CA THR A 52 0.69 3.38 -3.49
C THR A 52 -0.23 4.08 -4.46
N PHE A 53 -1.44 4.39 -4.00
CA PHE A 53 -2.45 5.10 -4.76
C PHE A 53 -2.62 6.48 -4.15
N ILE A 54 -2.60 7.52 -4.97
CA ILE A 54 -2.91 8.89 -4.55
C ILE A 54 -4.32 9.20 -5.04
N ILE A 55 -5.24 9.41 -4.11
CA ILE A 55 -6.65 9.70 -4.37
C ILE A 55 -6.90 11.17 -4.02
N GLY A 56 -7.54 11.89 -4.95
CA GLY A 56 -7.88 13.30 -4.77
C GLY A 56 -9.05 13.49 -3.80
N ARG A 57 -9.27 14.74 -3.38
CA ARG A 57 -10.39 15.11 -2.51
C ARG A 57 -11.77 14.86 -3.14
N ASP A 58 -11.80 14.78 -4.47
CA ASP A 58 -12.96 14.41 -5.28
C ASP A 58 -13.22 12.89 -5.32
N GLY A 59 -12.42 12.10 -4.60
CA GLY A 59 -12.48 10.64 -4.58
C GLY A 59 -11.92 9.99 -5.85
N ARG A 60 -11.30 10.74 -6.76
CA ARG A 60 -10.76 10.19 -8.01
C ARG A 60 -9.29 9.79 -7.84
N LEU A 61 -8.91 8.70 -8.49
CA LEU A 61 -7.51 8.29 -8.56
C LEU A 61 -6.70 9.32 -9.36
N ARG A 62 -5.65 9.87 -8.75
CA ARG A 62 -4.76 10.88 -9.35
C ARG A 62 -3.45 10.29 -9.82
N HIS A 63 -2.92 9.33 -9.07
CA HIS A 63 -1.64 8.70 -9.40
C HIS A 63 -1.49 7.32 -8.78
N VAL A 64 -0.67 6.48 -9.41
CA VAL A 64 -0.32 5.14 -8.95
C VAL A 64 1.19 5.01 -9.01
N LEU A 65 1.80 4.65 -7.89
CA LEU A 65 3.22 4.31 -7.79
C LEU A 65 3.34 2.81 -7.55
N ASP A 66 3.91 2.06 -8.50
CA ASP A 66 4.17 0.63 -8.38
C ASP A 66 5.67 0.32 -8.49
N LYS A 67 6.07 -0.90 -8.07
CA LYS A 67 7.47 -1.37 -8.13
C LYS A 67 8.49 -0.43 -7.46
N VAL A 68 8.06 0.18 -6.36
CA VAL A 68 8.78 1.23 -5.65
C VAL A 68 9.97 0.68 -4.85
N LYS A 69 10.99 1.52 -4.65
CA LYS A 69 12.10 1.23 -3.74
C LYS A 69 11.74 1.71 -2.34
N THR A 70 11.59 0.77 -1.40
CA THR A 70 11.17 1.07 -0.01
C THR A 70 11.93 2.22 0.63
N ALA A 71 13.24 2.31 0.41
CA ALA A 71 14.10 3.27 1.11
C ALA A 71 13.87 4.74 0.69
N SER A 72 13.38 4.98 -0.52
CA SER A 72 13.19 6.33 -1.08
C SER A 72 11.73 6.66 -1.37
N HIS A 73 10.81 5.71 -1.18
CA HIS A 73 9.44 5.82 -1.67
C HIS A 73 8.67 7.01 -1.07
N GLN A 74 8.95 7.35 0.20
CA GLN A 74 8.36 8.52 0.84
C GLN A 74 8.73 9.83 0.11
N ASP A 75 9.94 9.94 -0.42
CA ASP A 75 10.39 11.14 -1.14
C ASP A 75 9.71 11.22 -2.50
N ASP A 76 9.52 10.09 -3.18
CA ASP A 76 8.80 10.01 -4.46
C ASP A 76 7.35 10.48 -4.30
N VAL A 77 6.67 10.02 -3.23
CA VAL A 77 5.29 10.45 -2.91
C VAL A 77 5.25 11.94 -2.58
N LEU A 78 6.14 12.44 -1.72
CA LEU A 78 6.18 13.85 -1.34
C LEU A 78 6.49 14.77 -2.52
N ALA A 79 7.41 14.36 -3.40
CA ALA A 79 7.73 15.10 -4.62
C ALA A 79 6.51 15.19 -5.54
N TRP A 80 5.80 14.08 -5.75
CA TRP A 80 4.59 14.08 -6.56
C TRP A 80 3.51 15.01 -5.99
N LEU A 81 3.25 14.94 -4.68
CA LEU A 81 2.25 15.78 -4.00
C LEU A 81 2.59 17.28 -4.11
N ARG A 82 3.86 17.65 -3.95
CA ARG A 82 4.31 19.05 -4.08
C ARG A 82 4.14 19.60 -5.50
N GLN A 83 4.36 18.76 -6.51
CA GLN A 83 4.23 19.15 -7.92
C GLN A 83 2.78 19.12 -8.41
N ASN A 84 1.90 18.36 -7.74
CA ASN A 84 0.51 18.16 -8.13
C ASN A 84 -0.42 18.53 -6.96
N PRO A 85 -0.49 19.82 -6.57
CA PRO A 85 -1.46 20.25 -5.57
C PRO A 85 -2.87 19.91 -6.07
N GLY A 86 -3.64 19.21 -5.24
CA GLY A 86 -4.97 18.69 -5.54
C GLY A 86 -5.95 18.92 -4.39
#